data_AF-F7K1Y9-F1
#
_entry.id   AF-F7K1Y9-F1
#
_cell.length_a   1.000
_cell.length_b   1.000
_cell.length_c   1.000
_cell.angle_alpha   90.00
_cell.angle_beta   90.00
_cell.angle_gamma   90.00
#
_symmetry.space_group_name_H-M   'P 1'
#
loop_
_entity.id
_entity.type
_entity.pdbx_description
1 polymer ?
#
loop_
_entity_poly.entity_id
_entity_poly.type
_entity_poly.pdbx_seq_one_letter_code
_entity_poly.pdbx_strand_id
1 'polypeptide(L)' 'MQVVIEIPKEVLYDTKQTIEQATDFAKSVTALGFYKQYGVSVELCSQVAGITEKEFLSEVKRSFIG' A
#
# COMPACT_ATOMS: atom_id res chain seq x y z
N MET A 1 -4.04 18.38 0.40
CA MET A 1 -2.70 18.17 1.00
C MET A 1 -2.27 16.76 0.65
N GLN A 2 -1.09 16.59 0.06
CA GLN A 2 -0.56 15.29 -0.37
C GLN A 2 0.60 14.90 0.54
N VAL A 3 0.65 13.63 0.96
CA VAL A 3 1.79 13.07 1.70
C VAL A 3 2.82 12.59 0.67
N VAL A 4 4.08 13.03 0.83
CA VAL A 4 5.20 12.58 -0.01
C VAL A 4 6.09 11.68 0.83
N ILE A 5 6.42 10.49 0.29
CA ILE A 5 7.33 9.54 0.90
C ILE A 5 8.56 9.46 0.02
N GLU A 6 9.73 9.80 0.57
CA GLU A 6 11.01 9.57 -0.07
C GLU A 6 11.55 8.20 0.37
N ILE A 7 11.78 7.31 -0.59
CA ILE A 7 12.32 5.97 -0.32
C ILE A 7 13.84 6.03 -0.48
N PRO A 8 14.62 5.73 0.58
CA PRO A 8 16.08 5.74 0.50
C PRO A 8 16.59 4.76 -0.57
N LYS A 9 17.68 5.12 -1.25
CA LYS A 9 18.26 4.30 -2.32
C LYS A 9 18.76 2.96 -1.81
N GLU A 10 19.23 2.92 -0.58
CA GLU A 10 19.70 1.74 0.13
C GLU A 10 18.58 0.72 0.30
N VAL A 11 17.36 1.19 0.59
CA VAL A 11 16.17 0.31 0.66
C VAL A 11 15.90 -0.31 -0.70
N LEU A 12 15.93 0.50 -1.78
CA LEU A 12 15.75 -0.01 -3.14
C LEU A 12 16.83 -1.02 -3.54
N TYR A 13 18.08 -0.79 -3.12
CA TYR A 13 19.20 -1.68 -3.37
C TYR A 13 19.04 -3.02 -2.66
N ASP A 14 18.74 -2.99 -1.35
CA ASP A 14 18.59 -4.18 -0.51
C ASP A 14 17.39 -5.02 -0.93
N THR A 15 16.25 -4.38 -1.21
CA THR A 15 15.03 -5.09 -1.67
C THR A 15 15.05 -5.45 -3.14
N LYS A 16 16.00 -4.89 -3.91
CA LYS A 16 16.09 -5.00 -5.37
C LYS A 16 14.81 -4.53 -6.09
N GLN A 17 14.11 -3.56 -5.51
CA GLN A 17 12.90 -2.99 -6.08
C GLN A 17 13.20 -1.78 -6.94
N THR A 18 12.39 -1.56 -7.97
CA THR A 18 12.30 -0.26 -8.64
C THR A 18 11.60 0.76 -7.74
N ILE A 19 11.76 2.05 -8.04
CA ILE A 19 11.05 3.13 -7.35
C ILE A 19 9.53 2.90 -7.44
N GLU A 20 9.02 2.46 -8.59
CA GLU A 20 7.60 2.18 -8.81
C GLU A 20 7.11 1.03 -7.91
N GLN A 21 7.83 -0.09 -7.88
CA GLN A 21 7.49 -1.22 -7.02
C GLN A 21 7.48 -0.85 -5.53
N ALA A 22 8.47 -0.07 -5.09
CA ALA A 22 8.56 0.38 -3.71
C ALA A 22 7.46 1.40 -3.37
N THR A 23 7.07 2.24 -4.34
CA THR A 23 5.96 3.18 -4.22
C THR A 23 4.63 2.44 -4.08
N ASP A 24 4.38 1.45 -4.92
CA ASP A 24 3.14 0.66 -4.88
C ASP A 24 3.05 -0.20 -3.63
N PHE A 25 4.19 -0.70 -3.14
CA PHE A 25 4.28 -1.32 -1.82
C PHE A 25 3.88 -0.33 -0.71
N ALA A 26 4.45 0.88 -0.69
CA ALA A 26 4.15 1.89 0.32
C ALA A 26 2.66 2.30 0.30
N LYS A 27 2.07 2.48 -0.88
CA LYS A 27 0.63 2.75 -1.06
C LYS A 27 -0.22 1.63 -0.49
N SER A 28 0.10 0.38 -0.84
CA SER A 28 -0.64 -0.81 -0.41
C SER A 28 -0.60 -0.98 1.12
N VAL A 29 0.58 -0.87 1.72
CA VAL A 29 0.76 -0.96 3.18
C VAL A 29 0.02 0.18 3.90
N THR A 30 0.10 1.40 3.37
CA THR A 30 -0.60 2.57 3.93
C THR A 30 -2.12 2.37 3.90
N ALA A 31 -2.66 1.94 2.75
CA ALA A 31 -4.09 1.66 2.59
C ALA A 31 -4.56 0.53 3.52
N LEU A 32 -3.78 -0.55 3.66
CA LEU A 32 -4.08 -1.63 4.60
C LEU A 32 -4.05 -1.15 6.06
N GLY A 33 -3.11 -0.28 6.42
CA GLY A 33 -3.04 0.35 7.73
C GLY A 33 -4.30 1.17 8.03
N PHE A 34 -4.72 2.03 7.10
CA PHE A 34 -5.96 2.81 7.21
C PHE A 34 -7.21 1.94 7.36
N TYR A 35 -7.31 0.89 6.54
CA TYR A 35 -8.43 -0.04 6.60
C TYR A 35 -8.49 -0.77 7.96
N LYS A 36 -7.38 -1.39 8.39
CA LYS A 36 -7.36 -2.28 9.56
C LYS A 36 -7.33 -1.53 10.89
N GLN A 37 -6.59 -0.43 10.98
CA GLN A 37 -6.38 0.28 12.26
C GLN A 37 -7.41 1.38 12.50
N TYR A 38 -7.92 2.00 11.42
CA TYR A 38 -8.78 3.17 11.51
C TYR A 38 -10.18 2.95 10.91
N GLY A 39 -10.45 1.77 10.32
CA GLY A 39 -11.76 1.44 9.77
C GLY A 39 -12.15 2.28 8.55
N VAL A 40 -11.18 2.83 7.82
CA VAL A 40 -11.43 3.62 6.60
C VAL A 40 -12.07 2.72 5.53
N SER A 41 -12.97 3.28 4.71
CA SER A 41 -13.73 2.52 3.72
C SER A 41 -12.84 1.87 2.64
N VAL A 42 -13.33 0.76 2.08
CA VAL A 42 -12.68 0.03 0.98
C VAL A 42 -12.44 0.94 -0.22
N GLU A 43 -13.43 1.75 -0.59
CA GLU A 43 -13.36 2.71 -1.70
C GLU A 43 -12.18 3.69 -1.55
N LEU A 44 -12.05 4.32 -0.39
CA LEU A 44 -10.96 5.28 -0.15
C LEU A 44 -9.61 4.58 -0.07
N CYS A 45 -9.54 3.40 0.55
CA CYS A 45 -8.30 2.65 0.63
C CYS A 45 -7.84 2.12 -0.73
N SER A 46 -8.76 1.71 -1.62
CA SER A 46 -8.42 1.27 -2.98
C SER A 46 -7.88 2.43 -3.82
N GLN A 47 -8.41 3.64 -3.64
CA GLN A 47 -7.86 4.85 -4.26
C GLN A 47 -6.43 5.15 -3.79
N VAL A 48 -6.15 5.02 -2.49
CA VAL A 48 -4.79 5.18 -1.94
C VAL A 48 -3.84 4.11 -2.49
N ALA A 49 -4.30 2.85 -2.54
CA ALA A 49 -3.53 1.73 -3.07
C ALA A 49 -3.32 1.82 -4.60
N GLY A 50 -4.13 2.59 -5.31
CA GLY A 50 -4.07 2.71 -6.77
C GLY A 50 -4.60 1.49 -7.51
N ILE A 51 -5.52 0.74 -6.89
CA ILE A 51 -6.10 -0.51 -7.43
C ILE A 51 -7.63 -0.48 -7.31
N THR A 52 -8.32 -1.44 -7.90
CA THR A 52 -9.78 -1.56 -7.77
C THR A 52 -10.18 -2.01 -6.36
N GLU A 53 -11.42 -1.74 -5.94
CA GLU A 53 -11.96 -2.25 -4.66
C GLU A 53 -11.88 -3.78 -4.56
N LYS A 54 -12.10 -4.49 -5.68
CA LYS A 54 -12.03 -5.95 -5.74
C LYS A 54 -10.61 -6.47 -5.50
N GLU A 55 -9.61 -5.83 -6.10
CA GLU A 55 -8.21 -6.16 -5.89
C GLU A 55 -7.79 -5.83 -4.46
N PHE A 56 -8.21 -4.68 -3.94
CA PHE A 56 -7.93 -4.29 -2.55
C PHE A 56 -8.51 -5.29 -1.55
N LEU A 57 -9.75 -5.75 -1.74
CA LEU A 57 -10.34 -6.79 -0.90
C LEU A 57 -9.56 -8.12 -0.97
N SER A 58 -8.93 -8.41 -2.11
CA SER A 58 -8.07 -9.60 -2.27
C SER A 58 -6.77 -9.45 -1.48
N GLU A 59 -6.15 -8.27 -1.50
CA GLU A 59 -4.98 -7.93 -0.68
C GLU A 59 -5.29 -7.96 0.82
N VAL A 60 -6.44 -7.41 1.21
CA VAL A 60 -6.93 -7.47 2.60
C VAL A 60 -7.02 -8.92 3.06
N LYS A 61 -7.63 -9.83 2.28
CA LYS A 61 -7.69 -11.26 2.60
C LYS A 61 -6.31 -11.90 2.72
N ARG A 62 -5.41 -11.61 1.78
CA ARG A 62 -4.03 -12.14 1.77
C ARG A 62 -3.24 -11.69 3.01
N SER A 63 -3.48 -10.47 3.47
CA SER A 63 -2.82 -9.90 4.64
C SER A 63 -3.31 -10.44 5.99
N PHE A 64 -4.31 -11.33 6.03
CA PHE A 64 -4.75 -12.05 7.24
C PHE A 64 -4.09 -13.43 7.40
N ILE A 65 -3.35 -13.88 6.40
CA ILE A 65 -2.65 -15.16 6.40
C ILE A 65 -1.20 -14.84 6.75
N GLY A 66 -0.90 -14.84 8.05
CA GLY A 66 0.46 -14.79 8.60
C GLY A 66 1.04 -16.18 8.71
#